data_AF-A0A0G0HSR7-F1
#
_entry.id   AF-A0A0G0HSR7-F1
#
_cell.length_a   1.000
_cell.length_b   1.000
_cell.length_c   1.000
_cell.angle_alpha   90.00
_cell.angle_beta   90.00
_cell.angle_gamma   90.00
#
_symmetry.space_group_name_H-M   'P 1'
#
loop_
_entity.id
_entity.type
_entity.pdbx_description
1 polymer ?
#
loop_
_entity_poly.entity_id
_entity_poly.type
_entity_poly.pdbx_seq_one_letter_code
_entity_poly.pdbx_strand_id
1 'polypeptide(L)'
;MGIVVLLAIIFWQIFLRDLKVLGQAKLNWNASSESDVNGYKIYYGIEKRKGDCPRDGGYTKKVDVGKKTSYQIDNLKDGSTYYFSVTSYNASGKESCFSEEMQKTVKLSIFDKFKSFFKKEKN
;
A
#
# COMPACT_ATOMS: atom_id res chain seq x y z
N MET A 1 -2.09 4.26 -45.69
CA MET A 1 -2.34 3.08 -44.82
C MET A 1 -1.34 3.00 -43.65
N GLY A 2 -0.02 2.93 -43.90
CA GLY A 2 0.97 2.65 -42.84
C GLY A 2 1.15 3.70 -41.73
N ILE A 3 1.12 5.00 -42.08
CA ILE A 3 1.33 6.09 -41.09
C ILE A 3 0.16 6.19 -40.09
N VAL A 4 -1.08 5.98 -40.55
CA VAL A 4 -2.28 6.03 -39.69
C VAL A 4 -2.26 4.89 -38.68
N VAL A 5 -1.80 3.69 -39.06
CA VAL A 5 -1.65 2.54 -38.16
C VAL A 5 -0.55 2.79 -37.14
N LEU A 6 0.59 3.37 -37.55
CA LEU A 6 1.68 3.71 -36.64
C LEU A 6 1.28 4.78 -35.62
N LEU A 7 0.52 5.81 -36.03
CA LEU A 7 0.00 6.83 -35.13
C LEU A 7 -1.05 6.26 -34.16
N ALA A 8 -1.89 5.33 -34.61
CA ALA A 8 -2.84 4.63 -33.74
C ALA A 8 -2.12 3.75 -32.69
N ILE A 9 -1.05 3.05 -33.06
CA ILE A 9 -0.24 2.26 -32.13
C ILE A 9 0.50 3.16 -31.13
N ILE A 10 1.05 4.29 -31.57
CA ILE A 10 1.72 5.25 -30.68
C ILE A 10 0.70 5.90 -29.73
N PHE A 11 -0.47 6.28 -30.23
CA PHE A 11 -1.57 6.78 -29.42
C PHE A 11 -2.05 5.74 -28.40
N TRP A 12 -2.13 4.46 -28.80
CA TRP A 12 -2.44 3.33 -27.93
C TRP A 12 -1.35 3.10 -26.86
N GLN A 13 -0.08 3.19 -27.24
CA GLN A 13 1.07 3.06 -26.35
C GLN A 13 1.21 4.23 -25.38
N ILE A 14 0.67 5.40 -25.71
CA ILE A 14 0.60 6.58 -24.83
C ILE A 14 -0.63 6.49 -23.93
N PHE A 15 -1.78 6.10 -24.47
CA PHE A 15 -3.04 5.94 -23.73
C PHE A 15 -2.99 4.82 -22.67
N LEU A 16 -2.20 3.76 -22.92
CA LEU A 16 -1.97 2.69 -21.94
C LEU A 16 -1.04 3.08 -20.77
N ARG A 17 -0.41 4.27 -20.80
CA ARG A 17 0.54 4.69 -19.76
C ARG A 17 -0.16 5.09 -18.45
N ASP A 18 -1.41 5.52 -18.52
CA ASP A 18 -2.12 6.13 -17.38
C ASP A 18 -3.09 5.18 -16.65
N LEU A 19 -3.12 3.89 -16.98
CA LEU A 19 -3.83 2.89 -16.19
C LEU A 19 -3.03 2.54 -14.92
N LYS A 20 -3.25 3.31 -13.85
CA LYS A 20 -2.82 2.97 -12.49
C LYS A 20 -3.77 1.91 -11.91
N VAL A 21 -3.49 0.64 -12.18
CA VAL A 21 -3.97 -0.43 -11.29
C VAL A 21 -2.90 -0.57 -10.22
N LEU A 22 -3.25 -0.13 -9.02
CA LEU A 22 -2.37 -0.21 -7.87
C LEU A 22 -2.94 -1.27 -6.94
N GLY A 23 -2.10 -2.15 -6.42
CA GLY A 23 -2.54 -3.14 -5.48
C GLY A 23 -2.91 -2.57 -4.12
N GLN A 24 -3.52 -3.44 -3.33
CA GLN A 24 -4.02 -3.13 -2.00
C GLN A 24 -3.57 -4.16 -0.96
N ALA A 25 -3.26 -3.68 0.24
CA ALA A 25 -2.97 -4.50 1.40
C ALA A 25 -3.96 -4.19 2.52
N LYS A 26 -4.85 -5.15 2.82
CA LYS A 26 -5.67 -5.11 4.03
C LYS A 26 -4.87 -5.69 5.18
N LEU A 27 -4.69 -4.92 6.23
CA LEU A 27 -4.07 -5.32 7.49
C LEU A 27 -5.16 -5.42 8.55
N ASN A 28 -5.03 -6.42 9.41
CA ASN A 28 -5.81 -6.57 10.63
C ASN A 28 -4.84 -6.91 11.75
N TRP A 29 -5.03 -6.33 12.93
CA TRP A 29 -4.21 -6.60 14.10
C TRP A 29 -5.08 -6.66 15.36
N ASN A 30 -4.57 -7.35 16.38
CA ASN A 30 -5.22 -7.37 17.68
C ASN A 30 -4.99 -6.03 18.38
N ALA A 31 -6.00 -5.56 19.12
CA ALA A 31 -5.84 -4.38 19.96
C ALA A 31 -4.75 -4.63 21.01
N SER A 32 -3.93 -3.62 21.28
CA SER A 32 -2.96 -3.65 22.39
C SER A 32 -3.71 -3.75 23.72
N SER A 33 -3.14 -4.50 24.67
CA SER A 33 -3.67 -4.68 26.03
C SER A 33 -3.44 -3.47 26.94
N GLU A 34 -2.64 -2.50 26.48
CA GLU A 34 -2.39 -1.26 27.20
C GLU A 34 -3.67 -0.41 27.31
N SER A 35 -3.99 0.02 28.53
CA SER A 35 -5.22 0.78 28.81
C SER A 35 -5.21 2.21 28.28
N ASP A 36 -4.03 2.77 28.00
CA ASP A 36 -3.84 4.16 27.58
C ASP A 36 -3.72 4.33 26.05
N VAL A 37 -4.05 3.29 25.28
CA VAL A 37 -3.96 3.33 23.81
C VAL A 37 -5.01 4.30 23.24
N ASN A 38 -4.52 5.38 22.65
CA ASN A 38 -5.35 6.39 22.00
C ASN A 38 -5.51 6.15 20.50
N GLY A 39 -4.58 5.42 19.88
CA GLY A 39 -4.69 5.00 18.48
C GLY A 39 -3.49 4.18 18.01
N TYR A 40 -3.47 3.90 16.70
CA TYR A 40 -2.45 3.11 16.03
C TYR A 40 -1.88 3.84 14.82
N LYS A 41 -0.62 3.55 14.51
CA LYS A 41 0.04 3.96 13.27
C LYS A 41 0.57 2.74 12.54
N ILE A 42 0.37 2.70 11.24
CA ILE A 42 0.92 1.65 10.38
C ILE A 42 2.14 2.23 9.66
N TYR A 43 3.25 1.53 9.74
CA TYR A 43 4.47 1.82 9.04
C TYR A 43 4.71 0.78 7.96
N TYR A 44 5.12 1.21 6.77
CA TYR A 44 5.29 0.31 5.64
C TYR A 44 6.28 0.79 4.59
N GLY A 45 6.85 -0.15 3.84
CA GLY A 45 7.85 0.13 2.81
C GLY A 45 8.18 -1.10 1.98
N ILE A 46 9.01 -0.91 0.96
CA ILE A 46 9.56 -2.01 0.13
C ILE A 46 10.88 -2.57 0.68
N GLU A 47 11.42 -1.93 1.72
CA GLU A 47 12.58 -2.36 2.47
C GLU A 47 12.13 -2.81 3.87
N LYS A 48 12.85 -3.78 4.42
CA LYS A 48 12.66 -4.22 5.81
C LYS A 48 13.04 -3.11 6.77
N ARG A 49 12.40 -3.08 7.95
CA ARG A 49 12.79 -2.16 9.03
C ARG A 49 14.24 -2.43 9.49
N LYS A 50 14.94 -1.36 9.90
CA LYS A 50 16.33 -1.41 10.38
C LYS A 50 16.44 -1.56 11.90
N GLY A 51 15.37 -1.26 12.64
CA GLY A 51 15.31 -1.37 14.10
C GLY A 51 13.93 -1.75 14.60
N ASP A 52 13.84 -1.96 15.91
CA ASP A 52 12.63 -2.45 16.57
C ASP A 52 11.61 -1.36 16.93
N CYS A 53 12.05 -0.11 17.01
CA CYS A 53 11.20 1.02 17.37
C CYS A 53 11.29 2.13 16.31
N PRO A 54 10.25 2.97 16.13
CA PRO A 54 10.25 4.04 15.12
C PRO A 54 11.46 4.99 15.20
N ARG A 55 11.97 5.22 16.41
CA ARG A 55 13.12 6.10 16.67
C ARG A 55 14.46 5.57 16.19
N ASP A 56 14.59 4.25 16.03
CA ASP A 56 15.86 3.58 15.66
C ASP A 56 16.03 3.47 14.14
N GLY A 57 15.08 4.04 13.38
CA GLY A 57 15.04 3.98 11.92
C GLY A 57 14.22 2.80 11.42
N GLY A 58 13.56 2.99 10.28
CA GLY A 58 12.66 1.99 9.73
C GLY A 58 12.06 2.42 8.40
N TYR A 59 10.78 2.14 8.25
CA TYR A 59 10.01 2.32 7.02
C TYR A 59 9.98 3.75 6.50
N THR A 60 9.81 3.89 5.18
CA THR A 60 9.73 5.18 4.49
C THR A 60 8.34 5.82 4.52
N LYS A 61 7.29 5.04 4.79
CA LYS A 61 5.90 5.51 4.84
C LYS A 61 5.25 5.15 6.16
N LYS A 62 4.35 6.04 6.60
CA LYS A 62 3.50 5.82 7.78
C LYS A 62 2.10 6.40 7.55
N VAL A 63 1.11 5.82 8.22
CA VAL A 63 -0.27 6.30 8.23
C VAL A 63 -0.85 6.18 9.64
N ASP A 64 -1.48 7.24 10.13
CA ASP A 64 -2.25 7.21 11.37
C ASP A 64 -3.65 6.68 11.06
N VAL A 65 -4.06 5.64 11.77
CA VAL A 65 -5.34 4.96 11.56
C VAL A 65 -6.29 5.14 12.74
N GLY A 66 -5.91 5.95 13.74
CA GLY A 66 -6.67 6.17 14.96
C GLY A 66 -6.95 4.87 15.70
N LYS A 67 -8.17 4.72 16.23
CA LYS A 67 -8.58 3.54 17.01
C LYS A 67 -8.98 2.31 16.18
N LYS A 68 -8.76 2.33 14.86
CA LYS A 68 -9.07 1.19 14.00
C LYS A 68 -8.09 0.04 14.29
N THR A 69 -8.56 -1.19 14.14
CA THR A 69 -7.75 -2.43 14.19
C THR A 69 -7.71 -3.15 12.83
N SER A 70 -8.24 -2.50 11.81
CA SER A 70 -8.23 -2.94 10.42
C SER A 70 -8.07 -1.73 9.51
N TYR A 71 -7.18 -1.84 8.51
CA TYR A 71 -6.96 -0.77 7.55
C TYR A 71 -6.53 -1.32 6.20
N GLN A 72 -7.00 -0.69 5.13
CA GLN A 72 -6.59 -1.00 3.77
C GLN A 72 -5.63 0.07 3.27
N ILE A 73 -4.42 -0.36 2.91
CA ILE A 73 -3.45 0.47 2.22
C ILE A 73 -3.64 0.25 0.73
N ASP A 74 -4.08 1.31 0.06
CA ASP A 74 -4.21 1.35 -1.39
C ASP A 74 -2.93 1.88 -2.04
N ASN A 75 -2.95 1.97 -3.36
CA ASN A 75 -1.90 2.63 -4.13
C ASN A 75 -0.52 1.97 -4.00
N LEU A 76 -0.48 0.65 -3.75
CA LEU A 76 0.76 -0.12 -3.68
C LEU A 76 1.25 -0.48 -5.08
N LYS A 77 2.56 -0.48 -5.28
CA LYS A 77 3.18 -0.84 -6.54
C LYS A 77 3.06 -2.34 -6.78
N ASP A 78 2.44 -2.71 -7.89
CA ASP A 78 2.35 -4.09 -8.33
C ASP A 78 3.73 -4.73 -8.52
N GLY A 79 3.81 -6.03 -8.24
CA GLY A 79 5.04 -6.82 -8.30
C GLY A 79 6.03 -6.53 -7.17
N SER A 80 5.72 -5.62 -6.25
CA SER A 80 6.58 -5.29 -5.12
C SER A 80 6.15 -6.03 -3.86
N THR A 81 7.14 -6.49 -3.08
CA THR A 81 6.91 -6.98 -1.72
C THR A 81 6.98 -5.80 -0.77
N TYR A 82 5.89 -5.60 -0.04
CA TYR A 82 5.82 -4.60 1.01
C TYR A 82 5.94 -5.25 2.37
N TYR A 83 6.60 -4.56 3.27
CA TYR A 83 6.75 -4.89 4.67
C TYR A 83 5.95 -3.89 5.51
N PHE A 84 5.33 -4.36 6.57
CA PHE A 84 4.40 -3.61 7.39
C PHE A 84 4.64 -3.89 8.87
N SER A 85 4.53 -2.86 9.70
CA SER A 85 4.47 -2.96 11.15
C SER A 85 3.47 -1.96 11.71
N VAL A 86 2.93 -2.24 12.90
CA VAL A 86 1.98 -1.37 13.59
C VAL A 86 2.59 -0.90 14.92
N THR A 87 2.35 0.35 15.30
CA THR A 87 2.60 0.87 16.65
C THR A 87 1.30 1.32 17.28
N SER A 88 1.18 1.22 18.60
CA SER A 88 0.18 1.95 19.38
C SER A 88 0.76 3.28 19.83
N TYR A 89 -0.10 4.26 20.11
CA TYR A 89 0.29 5.49 20.77
C TYR A 89 -0.73 5.93 21.82
N ASN A 90 -0.25 6.58 22.88
CA ASN A 90 -1.10 7.06 23.96
C ASN A 90 -1.57 8.52 23.75
N ALA A 91 -2.35 9.05 24.70
CA ALA A 91 -2.89 10.42 24.61
C ALA A 91 -1.82 11.51 24.54
N SER A 92 -0.61 11.25 25.05
CA SER A 92 0.55 12.14 24.95
C SER A 92 1.31 12.00 23.62
N GLY A 93 0.86 11.12 22.73
CA GLY A 93 1.50 10.84 21.44
C GLY A 93 2.75 9.97 21.52
N LYS A 94 3.05 9.39 22.69
CA LYS A 94 4.17 8.46 22.85
C LYS A 94 3.84 7.15 22.15
N GLU A 95 4.68 6.74 21.21
CA GLU A 95 4.51 5.50 20.44
C GLU A 95 5.22 4.31 21.09
N SER A 96 4.63 3.13 20.95
CA SER A 96 5.28 1.85 21.24
C SER A 96 6.39 1.54 20.23
N CYS A 97 7.17 0.50 20.51
CA CYS A 97 7.96 -0.15 19.47
C CYS A 97 7.05 -0.87 18.47
N PHE A 98 7.59 -1.23 17.31
CA PHE A 98 6.84 -1.89 16.24
C PHE A 98 6.35 -3.27 16.68
N SER A 99 5.21 -3.68 16.11
CA SER A 99 4.78 -5.08 16.09
C SER A 99 5.77 -5.98 15.33
N GLU A 100 5.47 -7.27 15.29
CA GLU A 100 6.08 -8.17 14.31
C GLU A 100 5.92 -7.60 12.89
N GLU A 101 6.98 -7.75 12.10
CA GLU A 101 7.00 -7.32 10.71
C GLU A 101 6.28 -8.35 9.85
N MET A 102 5.22 -7.89 9.17
CA MET A 102 4.45 -8.68 8.23
C MET A 102 4.81 -8.28 6.81
N GLN A 103 4.86 -9.24 5.89
CA GLN A 103 5.13 -8.96 4.48
C GLN A 103 3.97 -9.37 3.58
N LYS A 104 3.72 -8.59 2.54
CA LYS A 104 2.75 -8.92 1.49
C LYS A 104 3.33 -8.58 0.11
N THR A 105 3.36 -9.58 -0.76
CA THR A 105 3.65 -9.38 -2.17
C THR A 105 2.39 -8.97 -2.92
N VAL A 106 2.45 -7.79 -3.53
CA VAL A 106 1.37 -7.31 -4.40
C VAL A 106 1.54 -8.00 -5.74
N LYS A 107 0.61 -8.90 -6.09
CA LYS A 107 0.65 -9.61 -7.39
C LYS A 107 0.41 -8.61 -8.52
N LEU A 108 1.17 -8.75 -9.60
CA LEU A 108 0.92 -8.04 -10.85
C LEU A 108 -0.46 -8.43 -11.36
N SER A 109 -1.39 -7.48 -11.43
CA SER A 109 -2.72 -7.77 -11.95
C SER A 109 -2.90 -7.29 -13.39
N ILE A 110 -2.23 -8.00 -14.30
CA ILE A 110 -2.40 -7.82 -15.75
C ILE A 110 -3.87 -8.08 -16.14
N PHE A 111 -4.52 -9.05 -15.49
CA PHE A 111 -5.89 -9.41 -15.76
C PHE A 111 -6.90 -8.36 -15.27
N ASP A 112 -6.71 -7.77 -14.08
CA ASP A 112 -7.56 -6.65 -13.65
C ASP A 112 -7.35 -5.42 -14.54
N LYS A 113 -6.10 -5.19 -14.99
CA LYS A 113 -5.79 -4.15 -15.98
C LYS A 113 -6.55 -4.36 -17.27
N PHE A 114 -6.53 -5.58 -17.82
CA PHE A 114 -7.27 -5.95 -19.03
C PHE A 114 -8.79 -5.81 -18.81
N LYS A 115 -9.33 -6.32 -17.70
CA LYS A 115 -10.78 -6.25 -17.40
C LYS A 115 -11.28 -4.82 -17.24
N SER A 116 -10.50 -3.93 -16.62
CA SER A 116 -10.86 -2.51 -16.48
C SER A 116 -10.95 -1.79 -17.84
N PHE A 117 -10.12 -2.19 -18.80
CA PHE A 117 -10.09 -1.64 -20.15
C PHE A 117 -11.41 -1.94 -20.89
N PHE A 118 -11.86 -3.20 -20.92
CA PHE A 118 -13.14 -3.55 -21.55
C PHE A 118 -14.37 -3.06 -20.78
N LYS A 119 -14.23 -2.77 -19.49
CA LYS A 119 -15.31 -2.17 -18.70
C LYS A 119 -15.51 -0.69 -19.05
N LYS A 120 -14.44 0.04 -19.38
CA LYS A 120 -14.51 1.46 -19.76
C LYS A 120 -15.11 1.69 -21.15
N GLU A 121 -14.98 0.71 -22.06
CA GLU A 121 -15.51 0.80 -23.43
C GLU A 121 -17.03 0.68 -23.53
N LYS A 122 -17.70 0.21 -22.45
CA LYS A 122 -19.16 0.02 -22.40
C LYS A 122 -19.94 1.16 -21.71
N ASN A 123 -19.29 2.25 -21.32
CA ASN A 123 -19.91 3.41 -20.67
C ASN A 123 -19.73 4.70 -21.46
#